data_AF-A0A957KEL1-F1
#
_entry.id   AF-A0A957KEL1-F1
#
_cell.length_a   1.000
_cell.length_b   1.000
_cell.length_c   1.000
_cell.angle_alpha   90.00
_cell.angle_beta   90.00
_cell.angle_gamma   90.00
#
_symmetry.space_group_name_H-M   'P 1'
#
loop_
_entity.id
_entity.type
_entity.pdbx_description
1 polymer ?
#
loop_
_entity_poly.entity_id
_entity_poly.type
_entity_poly.pdbx_seq_one_letter_code
_entity_poly.pdbx_strand_id
1 'polypeptide(L)' 'MDKAIEERMNPTVLAAVHQRYGLQQAALQPLAASESFMYSFARGADHYVLRLSHSLRRDEQLIAAELDWLNFLAAGGVR' A
#
# COMPACT_ATOMS: atom_id res chain seq x y z
N MET A 1 -4.09 3.56 -14.43
CA MET A 1 -4.20 2.19 -13.90
C MET A 1 -4.82 1.28 -14.96
N ASP A 2 -4.51 -0.03 -14.95
CA ASP A 2 -5.06 -1.00 -15.91
C ASP A 2 -6.52 -1.34 -15.53
N LYS A 3 -7.44 -1.34 -16.50
CA LYS A 3 -8.87 -1.62 -16.28
C LYS A 3 -9.11 -2.98 -15.61
N ALA A 4 -8.33 -4.00 -15.96
CA ALA A 4 -8.44 -5.33 -15.36
C ALA A 4 -8.08 -5.33 -13.86
N ILE A 5 -7.20 -4.42 -13.43
CA ILE A 5 -6.83 -4.23 -12.03
C ILE A 5 -7.92 -3.41 -11.30
N GLU A 6 -8.42 -2.36 -11.94
CA GLU A 6 -9.52 -1.53 -11.41
C GLU A 6 -10.78 -2.35 -11.10
N GLU A 7 -11.21 -3.20 -12.03
CA GLU A 7 -12.41 -4.03 -11.88
C GLU A 7 -12.31 -5.07 -10.76
N ARG A 8 -11.09 -5.45 -10.35
CA ARG A 8 -10.86 -6.41 -9.26
C ARG A 8 -10.79 -5.75 -7.90
N MET A 9 -10.50 -4.45 -7.83
CA MET A 9 -10.54 -3.71 -6.58
C MET A 9 -11.99 -3.57 -6.12
N ASN A 10 -12.29 -4.16 -4.97
CA ASN A 10 -13.64 -4.21 -4.43
C ASN A 10 -13.63 -4.12 -2.90
N PRO A 11 -14.78 -3.88 -2.25
CA PRO A 11 -14.85 -3.65 -0.81
C PRO A 11 -14.29 -4.79 0.06
N THR A 12 -14.29 -6.04 -0.42
CA THR A 12 -13.75 -7.17 0.36
C THR A 12 -12.23 -7.11 0.51
N VAL A 13 -11.53 -6.56 -0.49
CA VAL A 13 -10.08 -6.32 -0.42
C VAL A 13 -9.77 -5.31 0.68
N LEU A 14 -10.51 -4.21 0.73
CA LEU A 14 -10.34 -3.21 1.79
C LEU A 14 -10.68 -3.79 3.17
N ALA A 15 -11.75 -4.58 3.30
CA ALA A 15 -12.08 -5.23 4.56
C ALA A 15 -10.94 -6.16 5.05
N ALA A 16 -10.34 -6.94 4.14
CA ALA A 16 -9.20 -7.79 4.45
C ALA A 16 -7.97 -6.98 4.90
N VAL A 17 -7.72 -5.82 4.30
CA VAL A 17 -6.66 -4.90 4.73
C VAL A 17 -6.94 -4.37 6.14
N HIS A 18 -8.18 -3.94 6.43
CA HIS A 18 -8.54 -3.46 7.76
C HIS A 18 -8.33 -4.52 8.83
N GLN A 19 -8.71 -5.77 8.54
CA GLN A 19 -8.51 -6.88 9.45
C GLN A 19 -7.02 -7.21 9.62
N ARG A 20 -6.25 -7.29 8.52
CA ARG A 20 -4.85 -7.73 8.55
C ARG A 20 -3.94 -6.73 9.28
N TYR A 21 -4.18 -5.44 9.12
CA TYR A 21 -3.34 -4.39 9.70
C TYR A 21 -3.93 -3.73 10.95
N GLY A 22 -5.07 -4.23 11.46
CA GLY A 22 -5.73 -3.68 12.64
C GLY A 22 -6.19 -2.23 12.45
N LEU A 23 -6.72 -1.91 11.27
CA LEU A 23 -7.09 -0.54 10.88
C LEU A 23 -8.58 -0.25 11.11
N GLN A 24 -9.28 -0.99 11.97
CA GLN A 24 -10.75 -0.95 12.09
C GLN A 24 -11.32 0.45 12.39
N GLN A 25 -10.54 1.34 13.03
CA GLN A 25 -10.93 2.73 13.29
C GLN A 25 -10.17 3.75 12.42
N ALA A 26 -9.25 3.30 11.57
CA ALA A 26 -8.45 4.20 10.75
C ALA A 26 -9.25 4.64 9.51
N ALA A 27 -9.37 5.96 9.33
CA ALA A 27 -9.93 6.51 8.10
C ALA A 27 -8.87 6.46 6.99
N LEU A 28 -9.09 5.61 5.98
CA LEU A 28 -8.27 5.58 4.78
C LEU A 28 -8.66 6.73 3.85
N GLN A 29 -7.77 7.70 3.68
CA GLN A 29 -7.95 8.83 2.75
C GLN A 29 -7.29 8.49 1.42
N PRO A 30 -8.03 8.40 0.30
CA PRO A 30 -7.44 8.09 -0.99
C PRO A 30 -6.44 9.16 -1.42
N LEU A 31 -5.28 8.72 -1.90
CA LEU A 31 -4.27 9.55 -2.56
C LEU A 31 -4.39 9.40 -4.09
N ALA A 32 -3.81 10.34 -4.83
CA ALA A 32 -3.80 10.29 -6.29
C ALA A 32 -3.19 8.96 -6.78
N ALA A 33 -4.01 8.11 -7.40
CA ALA A 33 -3.60 6.80 -7.87
C ALA A 33 -3.12 6.89 -9.33
N SER A 34 -1.90 6.46 -9.62
CA SER A 34 -1.37 6.32 -10.99
C SER A 34 -1.26 4.85 -11.39
N GLU A 35 -0.59 4.06 -10.55
CA GLU A 35 -0.26 2.64 -10.80
C GLU A 35 -0.60 1.68 -9.66
N SER A 36 -1.02 2.20 -8.51
CA SER A 36 -1.44 1.46 -7.32
C SER A 36 -2.55 2.23 -6.63
N PHE A 37 -3.41 1.52 -5.88
CA PHE A 37 -4.37 2.20 -5.02
C PHE A 37 -3.63 2.64 -3.77
N MET A 38 -3.58 3.95 -3.56
CA MET A 38 -2.83 4.56 -2.47
C MET A 38 -3.78 5.25 -1.50
N TYR A 39 -3.53 5.08 -0.20
CA TYR A 39 -4.31 5.71 0.85
C TYR A 39 -3.36 6.25 1.92
N SER A 40 -3.62 7.44 2.44
CA SER A 40 -3.01 7.90 3.68
C SER A 40 -3.92 7.56 4.86
N PHE A 41 -3.32 7.27 6.01
CA PHE A 41 -4.05 7.06 7.25
C PHE A 41 -3.18 7.41 8.45
N ALA A 42 -3.82 7.72 9.57
CA ALA A 42 -3.15 7.92 10.84
C ALA A 42 -3.33 6.69 11.74
N ARG A 43 -2.31 6.36 12.52
CA ARG A 43 -2.40 5.35 13.58
C ARG A 43 -1.62 5.86 14.79
N GLY A 44 -2.34 6.29 15.82
CA GLY A 44 -1.75 7.03 16.94
C GLY A 44 -1.31 8.42 16.50
N ALA A 45 -0.06 8.78 16.81
CA ALA A 45 0.54 10.05 16.40
C ALA A 45 1.21 10.00 15.01
N ASP A 46 1.34 8.81 14.42
CA ASP A 46 2.09 8.60 13.18
C ASP A 46 1.16 8.57 11.96
N HIS A 47 1.70 9.05 10.84
CA HIS A 47 1.06 9.01 9.53
C HIS A 47 1.71 7.95 8.64
N TYR A 48 0.87 7.19 7.96
CA TYR A 48 1.28 6.08 7.11
C TYR A 48 0.65 6.19 5.72
N VAL A 49 1.29 5.52 4.76
CA VAL A 49 0.75 5.32 3.42
C VAL A 49 0.53 3.81 3.21
N LEU A 50 -0.68 3.45 2.82
CA LEU A 50 -1.03 2.12 2.33
C LEU A 50 -0.94 2.12 0.80
N ARG A 51 -0.16 1.19 0.23
CA ARG A 51 -0.09 0.96 -1.21
C ARG A 51 -0.59 -0.44 -1.54
N LEU A 52 -1.69 -0.55 -2.28
CA LEU A 52 -2.23 -1.80 -2.79
C LEU A 52 -1.94 -1.92 -4.29
N SER A 53 -1.19 -2.96 -4.66
CA SER A 53 -0.89 -3.33 -6.04
C SER A 53 -1.59 -4.65 -6.40
N HIS A 54 -1.51 -5.06 -7.66
CA HIS A 54 -2.05 -6.32 -8.15
C HIS A 54 -0.95 -7.15 -8.83
N SER A 55 -1.06 -8.48 -8.72
CA SER A 55 -0.08 -9.44 -9.27
C SER A 55 0.10 -9.37 -10.79
N LEU A 56 -0.90 -8.81 -11.50
CA LEU A 56 -0.81 -8.49 -12.93
C LEU A 56 0.27 -7.44 -13.27
N ARG A 57 0.75 -6.68 -12.27
CA ARG A 57 1.74 -5.61 -12.45
C ARG A 57 3.00 -5.84 -11.62
N ARG A 58 2.86 -6.37 -10.41
CA ARG A 58 3.97 -6.57 -9.46
C ARG A 58 3.84 -7.94 -8.81
N ASP A 59 4.90 -8.72 -8.86
CA ASP A 59 5.04 -9.90 -8.02
C ASP A 59 5.65 -9.55 -6.66
N GLU A 60 5.67 -10.54 -5.77
CA GLU A 60 6.19 -10.40 -4.41
C GLU A 60 7.70 -10.17 -4.38
N GLN A 61 8.47 -10.71 -5.33
CA GLN A 61 9.93 -10.57 -5.38
C GLN A 61 10.32 -9.13 -5.75
N LEU A 62 9.63 -8.53 -6.72
CA LEU A 62 9.82 -7.13 -7.08
C LEU A 62 9.46 -6.18 -5.94
N ILE A 63 8.45 -6.52 -5.13
CA ILE A 63 8.09 -5.74 -3.95
C ILE A 63 9.16 -5.89 -2.87
N ALA A 64 9.64 -7.10 -2.61
CA ALA A 64 10.70 -7.36 -1.62
C ALA A 64 12.00 -6.63 -2.00
N ALA A 65 12.42 -6.70 -3.27
CA ALA A 65 13.63 -6.02 -3.74
C ALA A 65 13.54 -4.48 -3.59
N GLU A 66 12.36 -3.89 -3.79
CA GLU A 66 12.15 -2.46 -3.52
C GLU A 66 12.32 -2.13 -2.04
N LEU A 67 11.76 -2.97 -1.14
CA LEU A 67 11.92 -2.80 0.31
C LEU A 67 13.38 -2.97 0.74
N ASP A 68 14.09 -3.94 0.19
CA ASP A 68 15.52 -4.15 0.47
C ASP A 68 16.33 -2.90 0.12
N TRP A 69 16.02 -2.27 -1.03
CA TRP A 69 16.70 -1.05 -1.43
C TRP A 69 16.37 0.14 -0.53
N LEU A 70 15.10 0.32 -0.17
CA LEU A 70 14.69 1.36 0.78
C LEU A 70 15.36 1.19 2.15
N ASN A 71 15.43 -0.05 2.64
CA ASN A 71 16.07 -0.36 3.91
C ASN A 71 17.58 -0.10 3.86
N PHE A 72 18.25 -0.45 2.77
CA PHE A 72 19.67 -0.13 2.57
C PHE A 72 19.90 1.39 2.62
N LEU A 73 19.10 2.16 1.87
CA LEU A 73 19.20 3.62 1.84
C LEU A 73 18.97 4.25 3.21
N ALA A 74 17.95 3.78 3.92
CA ALA A 74 17.64 4.23 5.28
C ALA A 74 18.78 3.92 6.26
N ALA A 75 19.38 2.72 6.16
CA ALA A 75 20.55 2.35 6.95
C ALA A 75 21.77 3.24 6.63
N GLY A 76 21.88 3.71 5.38
CA GLY A 76 22.87 4.70 4.94
C GLY A 76 22.56 6.15 5.35
N GLY A 77 21.44 6.41 6.04
CA GLY A 77 21.07 7.73 6.56
C GLY A 77 20.19 8.58 5.65
N VAL A 78 19.71 8.04 4.52
CA VAL A 78 18.73 8.71 3.66
C VAL A 78 17.34 8.63 4.30
N ARG A 79 16.63 9.76 4.39
CA ARG A 79 15.29 9.87 5.02
C ARG A 79 14.37 10.73 4.18
#